data_AF-A0A1D2I9Y2-F1
#
_entry.id   AF-A0A1D2I9Y2-F1
#
_cell.length_a   1.000
_cell.length_b   1.000
_cell.length_c   1.000
_cell.angle_alpha   90.00
_cell.angle_beta   90.00
_cell.angle_gamma   90.00
#
_symmetry.space_group_name_H-M   'P 1'
#
loop_
_entity.id
_entity.type
_entity.pdbx_description
1 polymer ?
#
loop_
_entity_poly.entity_id
_entity_poly.type
_entity_poly.pdbx_seq_one_letter_code
_entity_poly.pdbx_strand_id
1 'polypeptide(L)'
;MSVDGEAVRLRTETEEDEPGWEVDPEDEWGVAVLTTVGRQLRLRREAMGMRVADFAAAVKYGDDLVCKVEGGKRIPQQECLCRADKVLGAGGLIAAAWEDVRKVRYPKKIRDMARVEAQAVELTAYGTHNLHGLLQTEGYMRALFEM
;
A
#
# COMPACT_ATOMS: atom_id res chain seq x y z
N MET A 1 -27.96 34.37 21.51
CA MET A 1 -28.51 33.41 20.53
C MET A 1 -27.86 32.08 20.81
N SER A 2 -28.67 31.13 21.27
CA SER A 2 -28.30 29.76 21.58
C SER A 2 -28.28 28.91 20.31
N VAL A 3 -27.61 27.75 20.40
CA VAL A 3 -27.70 26.53 19.58
C VAL A 3 -27.25 26.62 18.11
N ASP A 4 -26.47 25.70 17.53
CA ASP A 4 -26.20 24.30 17.87
C ASP A 4 -24.77 23.89 17.48
N GLY A 5 -24.17 23.06 18.33
CA GLY A 5 -22.97 22.31 18.02
C GLY A 5 -23.30 21.18 17.05
N GLU A 6 -22.91 21.35 15.78
CA GLU A 6 -22.85 20.22 14.88
C GLU A 6 -21.55 19.47 15.15
N ALA A 7 -21.71 18.30 15.75
CA ALA A 7 -20.66 17.36 16.06
C ALA A 7 -19.79 17.13 14.83
N VAL A 8 -18.60 17.75 14.84
CA VAL A 8 -17.44 17.21 14.12
C VAL A 8 -17.34 15.77 14.59
N ARG A 9 -17.76 14.84 13.75
CA ARG A 9 -17.49 13.42 13.95
C ARG A 9 -15.98 13.31 13.97
N LEU A 10 -15.41 13.38 15.17
CA LEU A 10 -14.07 12.92 15.48
C LEU A 10 -13.98 11.55 14.83
N ARG A 11 -13.20 11.48 13.76
CA ARG A 11 -12.73 10.22 13.19
C ARG A 11 -11.96 9.58 14.34
N THR A 12 -12.64 8.71 15.07
CA THR A 12 -12.08 7.95 16.17
C THR A 12 -10.98 7.07 15.60
N GLU A 13 -9.75 7.51 15.82
CA GLU A 13 -8.54 6.73 16.08
C GLU A 13 -8.68 5.21 15.87
N THR A 14 -8.40 4.76 14.64
CA THR A 14 -7.68 3.50 14.38
C THR A 14 -7.00 3.58 12.99
N GLU A 15 -6.31 4.67 12.70
CA GLU A 15 -5.30 4.73 11.64
C GLU A 15 -3.98 4.15 12.20
N GLU A 16 -4.00 2.92 12.69
CA GLU A 16 -2.76 2.17 12.86
C GLU A 16 -2.33 1.70 11.45
N ASP A 17 -1.49 2.55 10.85
CA ASP A 17 -0.75 2.42 9.60
C ASP A 17 -0.51 0.98 9.13
N GLU A 18 -1.29 0.54 8.15
CA GLU A 18 -1.03 -0.73 7.49
C GLU A 18 0.07 -0.56 6.43
N PRO A 19 1.13 -1.38 6.44
CA PRO A 19 2.18 -1.27 5.45
C PRO A 19 1.70 -1.81 4.08
N GLY A 20 1.67 -0.96 3.06
CA GLY A 20 1.40 -1.35 1.66
C GLY A 20 0.83 -0.23 0.80
N TRP A 21 0.87 -0.37 -0.52
CA TRP A 21 0.14 0.53 -1.42
C TRP A 21 -1.23 -0.07 -1.74
N GLU A 22 -2.21 0.79 -1.97
CA GLU A 22 -3.42 0.40 -2.67
C GLU A 22 -3.11 0.19 -4.15
N VAL A 23 -3.88 -0.68 -4.78
CA VAL A 23 -3.74 -0.99 -6.19
C VAL A 23 -4.56 0.01 -6.97
N ASP A 24 -3.94 0.62 -7.98
CA ASP A 24 -4.66 1.46 -8.93
C ASP A 24 -5.71 0.59 -9.67
N PRO A 25 -7.02 0.93 -9.62
CA PRO A 25 -8.04 0.16 -10.32
C PRO A 25 -7.84 0.12 -11.84
N GLU A 26 -7.08 1.05 -12.42
CA GLU A 26 -6.70 1.08 -13.84
C GLU A 26 -5.48 0.20 -14.17
N ASP A 27 -4.85 -0.41 -13.15
CA ASP A 27 -3.79 -1.41 -13.32
C ASP A 27 -4.40 -2.82 -13.37
N GLU A 28 -5.05 -3.14 -14.49
CA GLU A 28 -5.72 -4.44 -14.72
C GLU A 28 -4.82 -5.64 -14.38
N TRP A 29 -3.52 -5.53 -14.70
CA TRP A 29 -2.54 -6.56 -14.38
C TRP A 29 -2.25 -6.64 -12.88
N GLY A 30 -2.07 -5.49 -12.22
CA GLY A 30 -1.93 -5.38 -10.77
C GLY A 30 -3.09 -6.01 -10.00
N VAL A 31 -4.31 -5.65 -10.40
CA VAL A 31 -5.55 -6.17 -9.82
C VAL A 31 -5.65 -7.68 -10.05
N ALA A 32 -5.35 -8.19 -11.25
CA ALA A 32 -5.42 -9.62 -11.54
C ALA A 32 -4.44 -10.46 -10.69
N VAL A 33 -3.20 -10.00 -10.53
CA VAL A 33 -2.20 -10.69 -9.69
C VAL A 33 -2.66 -10.74 -8.23
N LEU A 34 -3.11 -9.61 -7.69
CA LEU A 34 -3.46 -9.52 -6.27
C LEU A 34 -4.77 -10.21 -5.91
N THR A 35 -5.78 -10.14 -6.79
CA THR A 35 -7.02 -10.90 -6.62
C THR A 35 -6.76 -12.41 -6.68
N THR A 36 -5.85 -12.86 -7.54
CA THR A 36 -5.46 -14.28 -7.62
C THR A 36 -4.78 -14.73 -6.33
N VAL A 37 -3.78 -13.97 -5.85
CA VAL A 37 -3.06 -14.29 -4.60
C VAL A 37 -3.99 -14.21 -3.39
N GLY A 38 -4.82 -13.17 -3.29
CA GLY A 38 -5.81 -13.01 -2.24
C GLY A 38 -6.82 -14.15 -2.19
N ARG A 39 -7.32 -14.59 -3.35
CA ARG A 39 -8.20 -15.76 -3.45
C ARG A 39 -7.51 -17.05 -3.02
N GLN A 40 -6.25 -17.25 -3.39
CA GLN A 40 -5.44 -18.40 -3.00
C GLN A 40 -5.17 -18.44 -1.48
N LEU A 41 -5.00 -17.28 -0.85
CA LEU A 41 -4.90 -17.15 0.61
C LEU A 41 -6.21 -17.51 1.30
N ARG A 42 -7.31 -16.92 0.84
CA ARG A 42 -8.65 -17.17 1.39
C ARG A 42 -9.05 -18.64 1.32
N LEU A 43 -8.85 -19.29 0.17
CA LEU A 43 -9.18 -20.70 -0.03
C LEU A 43 -8.38 -21.62 0.91
N ARG A 44 -7.10 -21.33 1.13
CA ARG A 44 -6.26 -22.11 2.05
C ARG A 44 -6.63 -21.88 3.51
N ARG A 45 -6.97 -20.64 3.88
CA ARG A 45 -7.47 -20.32 5.22
C ARG A 45 -8.77 -21.09 5.51
N GLU A 46 -9.70 -21.08 4.55
CA GLU A 46 -10.97 -21.81 4.65
C GLU A 46 -10.75 -23.33 4.70
N ALA A 47 -9.80 -23.87 3.93
CA ALA A 47 -9.43 -25.29 3.97
C ALA A 47 -8.86 -25.74 5.33
N MET A 48 -8.18 -24.84 6.05
CA MET A 48 -7.67 -25.07 7.41
C MET A 48 -8.72 -24.76 8.49
N GLY A 49 -9.92 -24.31 8.12
CA GLY A 49 -10.98 -23.94 9.08
C GLY A 49 -10.66 -22.71 9.92
N MET A 50 -9.67 -21.90 9.53
CA MET A 50 -9.24 -20.73 10.31
C MET A 50 -10.15 -19.53 10.09
N ARG A 51 -10.51 -18.83 11.16
CA ARG A 51 -11.22 -17.54 11.06
C ARG A 51 -10.23 -16.45 10.65
N VAL A 52 -10.76 -15.35 10.12
CA VAL A 52 -9.97 -14.18 9.71
C VAL A 52 -9.15 -13.64 10.89
N ALA A 53 -9.77 -13.50 12.07
CA ALA A 53 -9.10 -13.01 13.29
C ALA A 53 -7.93 -13.89 13.72
N ASP A 54 -8.08 -15.22 13.66
CA ASP A 54 -7.02 -16.16 14.05
C ASP A 54 -5.85 -16.09 13.07
N PHE A 55 -6.15 -15.92 11.78
CA PHE A 55 -5.13 -15.75 10.74
C PHE A 55 -4.43 -14.40 10.83
N ALA A 56 -5.17 -13.32 11.10
CA ALA A 56 -4.64 -11.98 11.31
C ALA A 56 -3.66 -11.96 12.50
N ALA A 57 -4.04 -12.55 13.63
CA ALA A 57 -3.15 -12.72 14.78
C ALA A 57 -1.89 -13.53 14.44
N ALA A 58 -2.02 -14.64 13.71
CA ALA A 58 -0.90 -15.48 13.32
C ALA A 58 0.07 -14.78 12.35
N VAL A 59 -0.46 -13.96 11.44
CA VAL A 59 0.32 -13.19 10.46
C VAL A 59 0.71 -11.80 11.02
N LYS A 60 0.38 -11.48 12.27
CA LYS A 60 0.54 -10.16 12.93
C LYS A 60 0.08 -8.99 12.07
N TYR A 61 -1.06 -9.18 11.42
CA TYR A 61 -1.75 -8.19 10.61
C TYR A 61 -3.09 -7.84 11.30
N GLY A 62 -3.65 -6.67 11.02
CA GLY A 62 -5.02 -6.36 11.46
C GLY A 62 -6.06 -7.20 10.70
N ASP A 63 -7.20 -7.47 11.33
CA ASP A 63 -8.31 -8.23 10.72
C ASP A 63 -8.80 -7.58 9.41
N ASP A 64 -8.86 -6.25 9.39
CA ASP A 64 -9.23 -5.46 8.20
C ASP A 64 -8.17 -5.57 7.10
N LEU A 65 -6.87 -5.53 7.44
CA LEU A 65 -5.76 -5.72 6.50
C LEU A 65 -5.91 -7.05 5.77
N VAL A 66 -6.15 -8.12 6.54
CA VAL A 66 -6.29 -9.47 6.00
C VAL A 66 -7.46 -9.52 5.03
N CYS A 67 -8.60 -8.91 5.36
CA CYS A 67 -9.75 -8.85 4.45
C CYS A 67 -9.42 -8.11 3.16
N LYS A 68 -8.68 -6.99 3.24
CA LYS A 68 -8.25 -6.23 2.05
C LYS A 68 -7.24 -7.00 1.19
N VAL A 69 -6.31 -7.72 1.82
CA VAL A 69 -5.33 -8.57 1.13
C VAL A 69 -6.01 -9.76 0.46
N GLU A 70 -6.91 -10.47 1.16
CA GLU A 70 -7.72 -11.55 0.59
C GLU A 70 -8.61 -11.06 -0.56
N GLY A 71 -9.10 -9.82 -0.46
CA GLY A 71 -9.89 -9.17 -1.51
C GLY A 71 -9.08 -8.58 -2.67
N GLY A 72 -7.74 -8.65 -2.63
CA GLY A 72 -6.87 -8.09 -3.67
C GLY A 72 -6.84 -6.56 -3.75
N LYS A 73 -7.33 -5.86 -2.71
CA LYS A 73 -7.38 -4.39 -2.64
C LYS A 73 -6.08 -3.78 -2.11
N ARG A 74 -5.30 -4.58 -1.38
CA ARG A 74 -4.05 -4.15 -0.74
C ARG A 74 -2.90 -5.03 -1.18
N ILE A 75 -1.76 -4.41 -1.50
CA ILE A 75 -0.52 -5.12 -1.80
C ILE A 75 0.08 -5.63 -0.47
N PRO A 76 0.16 -6.95 -0.24
CA PRO A 76 0.76 -7.50 0.97
C PRO A 76 2.28 -7.32 0.96
N GLN A 77 2.91 -7.25 2.14
CA GLN A 77 4.36 -7.30 2.24
C GLN A 77 4.90 -8.72 2.10
N GLN A 78 6.19 -8.85 1.76
CA GLN A 78 6.88 -10.13 1.67
C GLN A 78 6.75 -10.93 2.97
N GLU A 79 6.97 -10.28 4.11
CA GLU A 79 6.93 -10.91 5.43
C GLU A 79 5.54 -11.47 5.77
N CYS A 80 4.49 -10.83 5.27
CA CYS A 80 3.11 -11.30 5.40
C CYS A 80 2.92 -12.62 4.66
N LEU A 81 3.33 -12.67 3.39
CA LEU A 81 3.24 -13.88 2.57
C LEU A 81 4.11 -15.03 3.12
N CYS A 82 5.34 -14.73 3.56
CA CYS A 82 6.22 -15.74 4.16
C CYS A 82 5.66 -16.30 5.48
N ARG A 83 4.99 -15.47 6.29
CA ARG A 83 4.31 -15.93 7.52
C ARG A 83 3.05 -16.71 7.20
N ALA A 84 2.24 -16.24 6.26
CA ALA A 84 1.05 -16.93 5.77
C ALA A 84 1.40 -18.33 5.23
N ASP A 85 2.53 -18.48 4.51
CA ASP A 85 3.01 -19.77 4.03
C ASP A 85 3.30 -20.76 5.16
N LYS A 86 3.96 -20.29 6.22
CA LYS A 86 4.27 -21.09 7.42
C LYS A 86 3.01 -21.47 8.21
N VAL A 87 2.09 -20.53 8.38
CA VAL A 87 0.83 -20.74 9.14
C VAL A 87 -0.11 -21.68 8.41
N LEU A 88 -0.23 -21.54 7.09
CA LEU A 88 -1.12 -22.35 6.26
C LEU A 88 -0.47 -23.64 5.76
N GLY A 89 0.81 -23.88 6.07
CA GLY A 89 1.55 -25.08 5.65
C GLY A 89 1.62 -25.23 4.12
N ALA A 90 1.74 -24.13 3.38
CA ALA A 90 1.62 -24.13 1.92
C ALA A 90 2.88 -24.58 1.16
N GLY A 91 3.93 -24.98 1.87
CA GLY A 91 5.14 -25.59 1.28
C GLY A 91 5.91 -24.66 0.35
N GLY A 92 5.85 -23.34 0.56
CA GLY A 92 6.53 -22.34 -0.25
C GLY A 92 5.69 -21.76 -1.40
N LEU A 93 4.48 -22.27 -1.66
CA LEU A 93 3.62 -21.77 -2.74
C LEU A 93 3.16 -20.33 -2.52
N ILE A 94 2.86 -19.94 -1.28
CA ILE A 94 2.44 -18.57 -0.95
C ILE A 94 3.67 -17.66 -0.95
N ALA A 95 4.81 -18.15 -0.47
CA ALA A 95 6.06 -17.39 -0.50
C ALA A 95 6.53 -17.11 -1.94
N ALA A 96 6.38 -18.07 -2.87
CA ALA A 96 6.74 -17.91 -4.27
C ALA A 96 5.88 -16.86 -5.00
N ALA A 97 4.60 -16.72 -4.60
CA ALA A 97 3.71 -15.70 -5.15
C ALA A 97 4.23 -14.26 -4.91
N TRP A 98 5.17 -14.07 -3.98
CA TRP A 98 5.84 -12.78 -3.80
C TRP A 98 6.55 -12.28 -5.06
N GLU A 99 7.08 -13.17 -5.92
CA GLU A 99 7.79 -12.73 -7.12
C GLU A 99 6.88 -11.96 -8.09
N ASP A 100 5.61 -12.36 -8.17
CA ASP A 100 4.60 -11.69 -8.97
C ASP A 100 4.04 -10.45 -8.26
N VAL A 101 3.80 -10.54 -6.95
CA VAL A 101 3.38 -9.38 -6.14
C VAL A 101 4.44 -8.27 -6.15
N ARG A 102 5.74 -8.62 -6.19
CA ARG A 102 6.85 -7.66 -6.20
C ARG A 102 6.81 -6.76 -7.43
N LYS A 103 6.38 -7.29 -8.58
CA LYS A 103 6.27 -6.53 -9.84
C LYS A 103 5.14 -5.48 -9.78
N VAL A 104 4.13 -5.71 -8.94
CA VAL A 104 2.99 -4.81 -8.70
C VAL A 104 3.12 -4.02 -7.40
N ARG A 105 4.30 -4.09 -6.75
CA ARG A 105 4.52 -3.52 -5.42
C ARG A 105 4.29 -2.02 -5.33
N TYR A 106 4.51 -1.32 -6.45
CA TYR A 106 4.33 0.12 -6.55
C TYR A 106 3.14 0.43 -7.47
N PRO A 107 2.40 1.51 -7.19
CA PRO A 107 1.36 2.01 -8.08
C PRO A 107 1.89 2.18 -9.50
N LYS A 108 1.04 1.95 -10.49
CA LYS A 108 1.38 2.01 -11.92
C LYS A 108 2.14 3.30 -12.28
N LYS A 109 1.64 4.46 -11.82
CA LYS A 109 2.29 5.77 -12.03
C LYS A 109 3.74 5.82 -11.54
N ILE A 110 4.03 5.22 -10.39
CA ILE A 110 5.40 5.18 -9.83
C ILE A 110 6.28 4.24 -10.66
N ARG A 111 5.76 3.08 -11.10
CA ARG A 111 6.50 2.18 -11.99
C ARG A 111 6.81 2.82 -13.34
N ASP A 112 5.82 3.52 -13.90
CA ASP A 112 5.95 4.21 -15.18
C ASP A 112 6.97 5.36 -15.07
N MET A 113 6.91 6.12 -13.98
CA MET A 113 7.90 7.15 -13.68
C MET A 113 9.31 6.55 -13.55
N ALA A 114 9.48 5.49 -12.74
CA ALA A 114 10.78 4.83 -12.57
C ALA A 114 11.32 4.26 -13.90
N ARG A 115 10.44 3.78 -14.78
CA ARG A 115 10.82 3.31 -16.12
C ARG A 115 11.33 4.45 -17.00
N VAL A 116 10.66 5.59 -16.99
CA VAL A 116 11.09 6.78 -17.76
C VAL A 116 12.38 7.35 -17.17
N GLU A 117 12.47 7.42 -15.83
CA GLU A 117 13.65 7.89 -15.10
C GLU A 117 14.88 7.03 -15.40
N ALA A 118 14.75 5.71 -15.43
CA ALA A 118 15.85 4.81 -15.79
C ALA A 118 16.37 4.99 -17.23
N GLN A 119 15.58 5.62 -18.11
CA GLN A 119 15.96 5.94 -19.49
C GLN A 119 16.38 7.41 -19.67
N ALA A 120 16.17 8.25 -18.65
CA ALA A 120 16.47 9.67 -18.71
C ALA A 120 17.98 9.90 -18.68
N VAL A 121 18.46 10.78 -19.57
CA VAL A 121 19.88 11.19 -19.61
C VAL A 121 20.10 12.41 -18.71
N GLU A 122 19.09 13.28 -18.59
CA GLU A 122 19.12 14.48 -17.76
C GLU A 122 17.73 14.76 -17.17
N LEU A 123 17.72 15.42 -16.00
CA LEU A 123 16.51 15.90 -15.34
C LEU A 123 16.55 17.43 -15.32
N THR A 124 15.71 18.05 -16.15
CA THR A 124 15.64 19.50 -16.26
C THR A 124 14.35 20.00 -15.61
N ALA A 125 14.46 21.00 -14.74
CA ALA A 125 13.33 21.59 -14.05
C ALA A 125 13.25 23.08 -14.36
N TYR A 126 12.06 23.56 -14.75
CA TYR A 126 11.80 24.96 -15.06
C TYR A 126 10.90 25.57 -13.97
N GLY A 127 11.42 26.60 -13.30
CA GLY A 127 10.68 27.36 -12.28
C GLY A 127 10.48 28.80 -12.73
N THR A 128 9.24 29.29 -12.72
CA THR A 128 8.90 30.66 -13.14
C THR A 128 9.05 31.68 -12.01
N HIS A 129 8.57 31.34 -10.81
CA HIS A 129 8.57 32.24 -9.64
C HIS A 129 9.38 31.69 -8.47
N ASN A 130 9.73 30.39 -8.53
CA ASN A 130 10.36 29.69 -7.42
C ASN A 130 11.63 28.96 -7.82
N LEU A 131 12.64 29.02 -6.96
CA LEU A 131 13.88 28.26 -7.08
C LEU A 131 13.67 26.85 -6.51
N HIS A 132 14.25 25.84 -7.17
CA HIS A 132 14.17 24.45 -6.72
C HIS A 132 15.05 24.19 -5.48
N GLY A 133 14.63 23.21 -4.68
CA GLY A 133 14.99 23.00 -3.26
C GLY A 133 16.46 23.15 -2.86
N LEU A 134 17.40 22.75 -3.71
CA LEU A 134 18.84 22.85 -3.40
C LEU A 134 19.34 24.28 -3.18
N LEU A 135 18.62 25.29 -3.67
CA LEU A 135 18.96 26.71 -3.54
C LEU A 135 18.02 27.46 -2.57
N GLN A 136 17.12 26.75 -1.89
CA GLN A 136 16.18 27.35 -0.96
C GLN A 136 16.85 27.56 0.40
N THR A 137 17.24 28.80 0.69
CA THR A 137 17.67 29.20 2.03
C THR A 137 16.48 29.25 3.00
N GLU A 138 16.76 29.21 4.30
CA GLU A 138 15.69 29.33 5.31
C GLU A 138 14.87 30.62 5.13
N GLY A 139 15.52 31.75 4.84
CA GLY A 139 14.84 33.03 4.58
C GLY A 139 13.95 32.99 3.34
N TYR A 140 14.39 32.32 2.27
CA TYR A 140 13.59 32.11 1.06
C TYR A 140 12.34 31.27 1.37
N MET A 141 12.48 30.18 2.14
CA MET A 141 11.35 29.32 2.50
C MET A 141 10.33 30.02 3.40
N ARG A 142 10.80 30.82 4.38
CA ARG A 142 9.90 31.63 5.22
C ARG A 142 9.09 32.60 4.37
N ALA A 143 9.74 33.35 3.48
CA ALA A 143 9.06 34.28 2.58
C ALA A 143 8.05 33.58 1.63
N LEU A 144 8.36 32.36 1.18
CA LEU A 144 7.46 31.57 0.32
C LEU A 144 6.20 31.10 1.06
N PHE A 145 6.31 30.72 2.34
CA PHE A 145 5.17 30.25 3.14
C PHE A 145 4.36 31.38 3.82
N GLU A 146 4.91 32.59 3.89
CA GLU A 146 4.23 33.78 4.41
C GLU A 146 3.35 34.50 3.36
N MET A 147 3.46 34.10 2.08
CA MET A 147 2.66 34.62 0.96
C MET A 147 1.34 33.88 0.81
#